data_AF-A0A971FEH5-F1
#
_entry.id   AF-A0A971FEH5-F1
#
_cell.length_a   1.000
_cell.length_b   1.000
_cell.length_c   1.000
_cell.angle_alpha   90.00
_cell.angle_beta   90.00
_cell.angle_gamma   90.00
#
_symmetry.space_group_name_H-M   'P 1'
#
loop_
_entity.id
_entity.type
_entity.pdbx_description
1 polymer ?
#
loop_
_entity_poly.entity_id
_entity_poly.type
_entity_poly.pdbx_seq_one_letter_code
_entity_poly.pdbx_strand_id
1 'polypeptide(L)'
;MPVYEHTYRNYEGVFRHRFRWWIVVEQEFRVLARLRIFKFLVLLASIQVLLRLVQIVAYDTIVQDPNHPMAAVLSRLEGITVKSSTFFDFINFQTPVMFIILLYAGAGMICNDFRNNLMEIYFSKPLRWHDYLLGKAATLILLGLSVTALPALFLIAEHVILLPSWELVRQAVDMASASLLFSLVLVVPTALAVLACSSLLPGQNYAAITLFMLIIANSSMAGLLSQSLRARSYLGLSYPLAVMRLGQDLFGIRPAIFDMAWHWPFSLLAATAFICLLIVARRVRRAEIPA
;
A
#
# COMPACT_ATOMS: atom_id res chain seq x y z
N MET A 1 -32.24 -4.30 45.94
CA MET A 1 -32.45 -3.79 44.57
C MET A 1 -32.62 -4.99 43.66
N PRO A 2 -33.73 -5.13 42.92
CA PRO A 2 -33.90 -6.26 42.02
C PRO A 2 -32.97 -6.08 40.82
N VAL A 3 -32.24 -7.14 40.48
CA VAL A 3 -31.39 -7.22 39.29
C VAL A 3 -32.33 -7.29 38.09
N TYR A 4 -32.36 -6.24 37.27
CA TYR A 4 -33.11 -6.28 36.02
C TYR A 4 -32.57 -7.43 35.15
N GLU A 5 -33.48 -8.25 34.64
CA GLU A 5 -33.19 -9.29 33.65
C GLU A 5 -32.57 -8.63 32.42
N HIS A 6 -31.25 -8.72 32.29
CA HIS A 6 -30.56 -8.38 31.05
C HIS A 6 -30.81 -9.51 30.03
N THR A 7 -32.02 -9.61 29.51
CA THR A 7 -32.35 -10.52 28.42
C THR A 7 -31.55 -10.09 27.19
N TYR A 8 -30.91 -11.05 26.52
CA TYR A 8 -30.18 -10.77 25.28
C TYR A 8 -31.11 -10.11 24.26
N ARG A 9 -30.68 -8.97 23.72
CA ARG A 9 -31.43 -8.28 22.67
C ARG A 9 -31.52 -9.20 21.45
N ASN A 10 -32.74 -9.50 21.00
CA ASN A 10 -32.95 -10.30 19.80
C ASN A 10 -32.29 -9.64 18.59
N TYR A 11 -31.70 -10.45 17.73
CA TYR A 11 -31.03 -9.97 16.52
C TYR A 11 -32.08 -9.49 15.51
N GLU A 12 -32.19 -8.17 15.34
CA GLU A 12 -33.10 -7.50 14.40
C GLU A 12 -32.45 -7.24 13.02
N GLY A 13 -31.23 -7.73 12.79
CA GLY A 13 -30.47 -7.46 11.56
C GLY A 13 -30.88 -8.33 10.37
N VAL A 14 -30.70 -7.80 9.16
CA VAL A 14 -30.88 -8.58 7.92
C VAL A 14 -29.62 -9.42 7.64
N PHE A 15 -29.80 -10.72 7.43
CA PHE A 15 -28.70 -11.62 7.04
C PHE A 15 -28.15 -11.24 5.66
N ARG A 16 -26.87 -10.86 5.61
CA ARG A 16 -26.16 -10.62 4.34
C ARG A 16 -25.53 -11.91 3.83
N HIS A 17 -26.06 -12.45 2.74
CA HIS A 17 -25.52 -13.68 2.12
C HIS A 17 -24.30 -13.43 1.23
N ARG A 18 -24.17 -12.25 0.61
CA ARG A 18 -23.10 -11.88 -0.34
C ARG A 18 -22.13 -10.87 0.28
N PHE A 19 -20.87 -10.87 -0.17
CA PHE A 19 -19.80 -9.95 0.25
C PHE A 19 -19.59 -9.88 1.78
N ARG A 20 -19.61 -11.04 2.45
CA ARG A 20 -19.49 -11.12 3.92
C ARG A 20 -18.18 -10.53 4.42
N TRP A 21 -17.11 -10.67 3.64
CA TRP A 21 -15.79 -10.08 3.91
C TRP A 21 -15.80 -8.55 4.02
N TRP A 22 -16.75 -7.85 3.38
CA TRP A 22 -16.86 -6.39 3.45
C TRP A 22 -17.18 -5.90 4.87
N ILE A 23 -17.90 -6.70 5.66
CA ILE A 23 -18.22 -6.35 7.05
C ILE A 23 -16.93 -6.26 7.88
N VAL A 24 -15.97 -7.17 7.64
CA VAL A 24 -14.66 -7.14 8.30
C VAL A 24 -13.94 -5.85 7.93
N VAL A 25 -13.91 -5.50 6.64
CA VAL A 25 -13.32 -4.25 6.15
C VAL A 25 -13.90 -3.03 6.86
N GLU A 26 -15.22 -2.93 6.92
CA GLU A 26 -15.91 -1.82 7.58
C GLU A 26 -15.55 -1.71 9.08
N GLN A 27 -15.49 -2.85 9.78
CA GLN A 27 -15.10 -2.84 11.20
C GLN A 27 -13.66 -2.39 11.41
N GLU A 28 -12.72 -2.90 10.60
CA GLU A 28 -11.32 -2.53 10.71
C GLU A 28 -11.11 -1.03 10.46
N PHE A 29 -11.70 -0.48 9.39
CA PHE A 29 -11.63 0.96 9.13
C PHE A 29 -12.27 1.78 10.24
N ARG A 30 -13.38 1.33 10.82
CA ARG A 30 -14.05 2.01 11.94
C ARG A 30 -13.16 2.06 13.19
N VAL A 31 -12.40 1.00 13.46
CA VAL A 31 -11.45 0.97 14.58
C VAL A 31 -10.27 1.90 14.28
N LEU A 32 -9.66 1.78 13.10
CA LEU A 32 -8.51 2.58 12.69
C LEU A 32 -8.83 4.08 12.68
N ALA A 33 -10.01 4.48 12.18
CA ALA A 33 -10.44 5.88 12.11
C ALA A 33 -10.58 6.56 13.48
N ARG A 34 -10.68 5.79 14.58
CA ARG A 34 -10.72 6.36 15.94
C ARG A 34 -9.33 6.68 16.49
N LEU A 35 -8.27 6.08 15.94
CA LEU A 35 -6.91 6.23 16.44
C LEU A 35 -6.29 7.58 16.01
N ARG A 36 -5.80 8.35 16.98
CA ARG A 36 -5.16 9.66 16.71
C ARG A 36 -3.89 9.54 15.87
N ILE A 37 -3.08 8.51 16.16
CA ILE A 37 -1.84 8.23 15.43
C ILE A 37 -2.13 7.91 13.97
N PHE A 38 -3.17 7.12 13.70
CA PHE A 38 -3.61 6.82 12.34
C PHE A 38 -3.98 8.09 11.56
N LYS A 39 -4.77 8.98 12.17
CA LYS A 39 -5.11 10.29 11.56
C LYS A 39 -3.88 11.14 11.27
N PHE A 40 -2.92 11.16 12.20
CA PHE A 40 -1.66 11.89 12.01
C PHE A 40 -0.84 11.34 10.84
N LEU A 41 -0.73 10.01 10.71
CA LEU A 41 0.00 9.40 9.59
C LEU A 41 -0.68 9.67 8.24
N VAL A 42 -2.02 9.63 8.18
CA VAL A 42 -2.78 9.99 6.97
C VAL A 42 -2.62 11.48 6.65
N LEU A 43 -2.59 12.35 7.66
CA LEU A 43 -2.30 13.78 7.47
C LEU A 43 -0.90 13.99 6.90
N LEU A 44 0.12 13.32 7.47
CA LEU A 44 1.49 13.37 6.98
C LEU A 44 1.59 12.92 5.51
N ALA A 45 0.91 11.82 5.18
CA ALA A 45 0.77 11.36 3.80
C ALA A 45 0.12 12.41 2.87
N SER A 46 -0.86 13.17 3.39
CA SER A 46 -1.58 14.19 2.63
C SER A 46 -0.73 15.43 2.36
N ILE A 47 0.26 15.75 3.22
CA ILE A 47 1.17 16.88 3.00
C ILE A 47 1.91 16.74 1.67
N GLN A 48 2.41 15.54 1.36
CA GLN A 48 3.11 15.29 0.10
C GLN A 48 2.18 15.47 -1.12
N VAL A 49 0.91 15.06 -1.00
CA VAL A 49 -0.10 15.28 -2.04
C VAL A 49 -0.31 16.77 -2.28
N LEU A 50 -0.44 17.57 -1.22
CA LEU A 50 -0.58 19.02 -1.32
C LEU A 50 0.64 19.68 -1.98
N LEU A 51 1.86 19.23 -1.66
CA LEU A 51 3.08 19.73 -2.30
C LEU A 51 3.10 19.44 -3.81
N ARG A 52 2.70 18.23 -4.23
CA ARG A 52 2.61 17.87 -5.65
C ARG A 52 1.47 18.59 -6.37
N LEU A 53 0.36 18.82 -5.70
CA LEU A 53 -0.75 19.62 -6.22
C LEU A 53 -0.26 21.03 -6.56
N VAL A 54 0.38 21.72 -5.61
CA VAL A 54 0.95 23.06 -5.84
C VAL A 54 1.96 23.05 -6.98
N GLN A 55 2.79 22.02 -7.09
CA GLN A 55 3.73 21.87 -8.19
C GLN A 55 3.03 21.76 -9.55
N ILE A 56 2.01 20.90 -9.67
CA ILE A 56 1.29 20.69 -10.94
C ILE A 56 0.57 21.96 -11.35
N VAL A 57 -0.16 22.61 -10.43
CA VAL A 57 -0.80 23.90 -10.69
C VAL A 57 0.21 24.94 -11.15
N ALA A 58 1.34 25.07 -10.44
CA ALA A 58 2.38 26.03 -10.81
C ALA A 58 2.96 25.76 -12.21
N TYR A 59 3.15 24.50 -12.58
CA TYR A 59 3.62 24.15 -13.92
C TYR A 59 2.56 24.47 -14.99
N ASP A 60 1.32 24.03 -14.76
CA ASP A 60 0.25 24.12 -15.75
C ASP A 60 -0.25 25.55 -15.97
N THR A 61 -0.28 26.39 -14.93
CA THR A 61 -0.76 27.78 -15.06
C THR A 61 0.35 28.79 -15.30
N ILE A 62 1.57 28.56 -14.79
CA ILE A 62 2.64 29.58 -14.82
C ILE A 62 3.68 29.27 -15.89
N VAL A 63 4.09 28.02 -16.03
CA VAL A 63 5.18 27.64 -16.96
C VAL A 63 4.66 27.51 -18.39
N GLN A 64 3.43 27.04 -18.57
CA GLN A 64 2.81 26.87 -19.88
C GLN A 64 2.23 28.18 -20.45
N ASP A 65 2.03 29.22 -19.64
CA ASP A 65 1.57 30.54 -20.12
C ASP A 65 2.74 31.36 -20.68
N PRO A 66 2.81 31.62 -22.01
CA PRO A 66 3.93 32.32 -22.63
C PRO A 66 4.11 33.77 -22.14
N ASN A 67 3.05 34.38 -21.59
CA ASN A 67 3.05 35.79 -21.18
C ASN A 67 3.46 35.98 -19.72
N HIS A 68 3.66 34.90 -18.96
CA HIS A 68 3.92 35.02 -17.53
C HIS A 68 5.41 35.37 -17.26
N PRO A 69 5.71 36.46 -16.53
CA PRO A 69 7.09 36.92 -16.32
C PRO A 69 7.97 35.90 -15.57
N MET A 70 7.35 35.01 -14.78
CA MET A 70 8.04 33.95 -14.03
C MET A 70 8.26 32.65 -14.82
N ALA A 71 7.69 32.50 -16.02
CA ALA A 71 7.79 31.27 -16.83
C ALA A 71 9.27 30.95 -17.18
N ALA A 72 10.06 31.98 -17.51
CA ALA A 72 11.47 31.82 -17.85
C ALA A 72 12.37 31.41 -16.67
N VAL A 73 11.95 31.71 -15.44
CA VAL A 73 12.68 31.33 -14.21
C VAL A 73 12.29 29.91 -13.78
N LEU A 74 11.00 29.61 -13.78
CA LEU A 74 10.46 28.32 -13.34
C LEU A 74 10.74 27.19 -14.34
N SER A 75 10.76 27.46 -15.65
CA SER A 75 11.09 26.47 -16.68
C SER A 75 12.53 25.94 -16.61
N ARG A 76 13.44 26.70 -15.98
CA ARG A 76 14.83 26.27 -15.74
C ARG A 76 14.98 25.29 -14.57
N LEU A 77 13.95 25.20 -13.72
CA LEU A 77 13.94 24.27 -12.58
C LEU A 77 13.40 22.92 -13.06
N GLU A 78 14.29 21.96 -13.31
CA GLU A 78 13.92 20.62 -13.79
C GLU A 78 12.84 19.96 -12.91
N GLY A 79 12.88 20.22 -11.60
CA GLY A 79 11.93 19.70 -10.63
C GLY A 79 10.50 20.24 -10.73
N ILE A 80 10.24 21.29 -11.54
CA ILE A 80 8.89 21.84 -11.75
C ILE A 80 8.19 21.17 -12.92
N THR A 81 8.94 20.63 -13.90
CA THR A 81 8.34 20.02 -15.08
C THR A 81 7.50 18.77 -14.74
N VAL A 82 6.26 18.72 -15.21
CA VAL A 82 5.38 17.57 -15.01
C VAL A 82 5.63 16.54 -16.13
N LYS A 83 6.08 15.35 -15.74
CA LYS A 83 6.35 14.21 -16.62
C LYS A 83 5.88 12.92 -15.93
N SER A 84 5.90 11.79 -16.64
CA SER A 84 5.63 10.47 -16.06
C SER A 84 6.50 10.17 -14.82
N SER A 85 7.74 10.70 -14.78
CA SER A 85 8.63 10.58 -13.62
C SER A 85 8.09 11.25 -12.35
N THR A 86 7.31 12.33 -12.48
CA THR A 86 6.73 13.05 -11.34
C THR A 86 5.79 12.15 -10.53
N PHE A 87 5.00 11.31 -11.21
CA PHE A 87 4.07 10.37 -10.57
C PHE A 87 4.78 9.15 -10.00
N PHE A 88 5.82 8.64 -10.67
CA PHE A 88 6.72 7.63 -10.10
C PHE A 88 7.37 8.14 -8.80
N ASP A 89 7.96 9.33 -8.84
CA ASP A 89 8.60 9.94 -7.68
C ASP A 89 7.59 10.17 -6.56
N PHE A 90 6.38 10.63 -6.88
CA PHE A 90 5.31 10.75 -5.89
C PHE A 90 5.06 9.42 -5.16
N ILE A 91 4.79 8.32 -5.87
CA ILE A 91 4.53 7.02 -5.24
C ILE A 91 5.78 6.51 -4.48
N ASN A 92 6.98 6.73 -5.02
CA ASN A 92 8.23 6.31 -4.40
C ASN A 92 8.48 7.05 -3.07
N PHE A 93 8.32 8.37 -3.05
CA PHE A 93 8.42 9.18 -1.82
C PHE A 93 7.29 8.86 -0.83
N GLN A 94 6.11 8.47 -1.31
CA GLN A 94 4.99 8.06 -0.47
C GLN A 94 5.22 6.69 0.20
N THR A 95 6.09 5.86 -0.37
CA THR A 95 6.29 4.45 0.01
C THR A 95 6.63 4.25 1.50
N PRO A 96 7.57 4.99 2.11
CA PRO A 96 7.88 4.82 3.53
C PRO A 96 6.70 5.16 4.45
N VAL A 97 5.95 6.23 4.13
CA VAL A 97 4.78 6.63 4.91
C VAL A 97 3.67 5.59 4.78
N MET A 98 3.41 5.10 3.56
CA MET A 98 2.46 4.01 3.31
C MET A 98 2.86 2.74 4.09
N PHE A 99 4.15 2.36 4.06
CA PHE A 99 4.66 1.22 4.81
C PHE A 99 4.38 1.36 6.31
N ILE A 100 4.68 2.52 6.91
CA ILE A 100 4.41 2.78 8.33
C ILE A 100 2.91 2.70 8.64
N ILE A 101 2.05 3.24 7.77
CA ILE A 101 0.59 3.15 7.92
C ILE A 101 0.12 1.70 7.92
N LEU A 102 0.54 0.90 6.93
CA LEU A 102 0.17 -0.51 6.85
C LEU A 102 0.72 -1.31 8.01
N LEU A 103 1.95 -1.04 8.45
CA LEU A 103 2.55 -1.71 9.58
C LEU A 103 1.79 -1.40 10.87
N TYR A 104 1.48 -0.12 11.12
CA TYR A 104 0.73 0.31 12.29
C TYR A 104 -0.67 -0.30 12.32
N ALA A 105 -1.37 -0.28 11.18
CA ALA A 105 -2.72 -0.81 11.05
C ALA A 105 -2.75 -2.35 11.12
N GLY A 106 -1.81 -3.01 10.44
CA GLY A 106 -1.88 -4.44 10.16
C GLY A 106 -1.06 -5.34 11.10
N ALA A 107 -0.03 -4.84 11.77
CA ALA A 107 0.83 -5.68 12.62
C ALA A 107 0.04 -6.35 13.76
N GLY A 108 -1.00 -5.68 14.25
CA GLY A 108 -1.89 -6.20 15.30
C GLY A 108 -3.11 -6.98 14.79
N MET A 109 -3.42 -6.92 13.50
CA MET A 109 -4.73 -7.33 12.97
C MET A 109 -5.08 -8.79 13.20
N ILE A 110 -4.10 -9.69 13.13
CA ILE A 110 -4.32 -11.13 13.29
C ILE A 110 -3.86 -11.59 14.67
N CYS A 111 -2.68 -11.17 15.13
CA CYS A 111 -2.17 -11.61 16.44
C CYS A 111 -3.10 -11.21 17.60
N ASN A 112 -3.69 -10.01 17.57
CA ASN A 112 -4.57 -9.57 18.65
C ASN A 112 -5.88 -10.34 18.63
N ASP A 113 -6.37 -10.71 17.45
CA ASP A 113 -7.57 -11.52 17.31
C ASP A 113 -7.35 -12.95 17.85
N PHE A 114 -6.16 -13.54 17.62
CA PHE A 114 -5.79 -14.81 18.26
C PHE A 114 -5.63 -14.66 19.77
N ARG A 115 -4.94 -13.61 20.23
CA ARG A 115 -4.67 -13.38 21.66
C ARG A 115 -5.94 -13.16 22.48
N ASN A 116 -6.93 -12.50 21.88
CA ASN A 116 -8.20 -12.16 22.52
C ASN A 116 -9.31 -13.18 22.21
N ASN A 117 -8.97 -14.36 21.66
CA ASN A 117 -9.92 -15.42 21.28
C ASN A 117 -11.07 -14.93 20.37
N LEU A 118 -10.81 -13.90 19.55
CA LEU A 118 -11.82 -13.33 18.66
C LEU A 118 -12.12 -14.25 17.46
N MET A 119 -11.23 -15.18 17.12
CA MET A 119 -11.47 -16.15 16.03
C MET A 119 -12.77 -16.93 16.23
N GLU A 120 -13.07 -17.37 17.46
CA GLU A 120 -14.32 -18.07 17.80
C GLU A 120 -15.54 -17.16 17.60
N ILE A 121 -15.42 -15.88 17.94
CA ILE A 121 -16.47 -14.88 17.75
C ILE A 121 -16.69 -14.58 16.26
N TYR A 122 -15.62 -14.58 15.45
CA TYR A 122 -15.75 -14.42 14.00
C TYR A 122 -16.42 -15.64 13.36
N PHE A 123 -16.01 -16.85 13.73
CA PHE A 123 -16.49 -18.10 13.12
C PHE A 123 -17.79 -18.65 13.71
N SER A 124 -18.27 -18.11 14.84
CA SER A 124 -19.66 -18.35 15.31
C SER A 124 -20.71 -17.63 14.45
N LYS A 125 -20.28 -16.63 13.67
CA LYS A 125 -21.10 -15.97 12.65
C LYS A 125 -20.94 -16.71 11.32
N PRO A 126 -21.82 -16.49 10.33
CA PRO A 126 -21.71 -17.12 9.01
C PRO A 126 -20.53 -16.54 8.17
N LEU A 127 -19.32 -16.47 8.74
CA LEU A 127 -18.07 -16.05 8.12
C LEU A 127 -17.16 -17.26 8.01
N ARG A 128 -16.60 -17.51 6.82
CA ARG A 128 -15.58 -18.55 6.61
C ARG A 128 -14.18 -17.97 6.75
N TRP A 129 -13.18 -18.84 6.91
CA TRP A 129 -11.77 -18.44 6.98
C TRP A 129 -11.33 -17.55 5.80
N HIS A 130 -11.82 -17.80 4.58
CA HIS A 130 -11.49 -17.02 3.40
C HIS A 130 -12.14 -15.63 3.41
N ASP A 131 -13.35 -15.49 3.96
CA ASP A 131 -14.02 -14.20 4.08
C ASP A 131 -13.29 -13.31 5.09
N TYR A 132 -12.85 -13.89 6.20
CA TYR A 132 -12.00 -13.22 7.18
C TYR A 132 -10.68 -12.75 6.55
N LEU A 133 -9.96 -13.66 5.87
CA LEU A 133 -8.67 -13.34 5.25
C LEU A 133 -8.81 -12.27 4.17
N LEU A 134 -9.80 -12.41 3.28
CA LEU A 134 -10.09 -11.41 2.25
C LEU A 134 -10.44 -10.07 2.87
N GLY A 135 -11.20 -10.05 3.97
CA GLY A 135 -11.53 -8.82 4.68
C GLY A 135 -10.29 -8.10 5.23
N LYS A 136 -9.41 -8.82 5.93
CA LYS A 136 -8.17 -8.24 6.49
C LYS A 136 -7.22 -7.77 5.38
N ALA A 137 -7.03 -8.59 4.35
CA ALA A 137 -6.18 -8.24 3.20
C ALA A 137 -6.74 -7.04 2.43
N ALA A 138 -8.04 -7.04 2.11
CA ALA A 138 -8.69 -5.93 1.41
C ALA A 138 -8.63 -4.63 2.22
N THR A 139 -8.73 -4.68 3.55
CA THR A 139 -8.58 -3.49 4.39
C THR A 139 -7.22 -2.84 4.19
N LEU A 140 -6.13 -3.60 4.32
CA LEU A 140 -4.78 -3.07 4.15
C LEU A 140 -4.50 -2.65 2.70
N ILE A 141 -5.01 -3.40 1.72
CA ILE A 141 -4.84 -3.05 0.31
C ILE A 141 -5.57 -1.75 -0.02
N LEU A 142 -6.84 -1.61 0.38
CA LEU A 142 -7.61 -0.38 0.16
C LEU A 142 -6.98 0.81 0.89
N LEU A 143 -6.50 0.60 2.12
CA LEU A 143 -5.79 1.62 2.87
C LEU A 143 -4.51 2.06 2.15
N GLY A 144 -3.68 1.12 1.70
CA GLY A 144 -2.47 1.43 0.95
C GLY A 144 -2.76 2.15 -0.37
N LEU A 145 -3.75 1.69 -1.13
CA LEU A 145 -4.18 2.31 -2.39
C LEU A 145 -4.77 3.71 -2.17
N SER A 146 -5.48 3.94 -1.07
CA SER A 146 -6.03 5.27 -0.74
C SER A 146 -4.96 6.34 -0.52
N VAL A 147 -3.74 5.92 -0.17
CA VAL A 147 -2.60 6.81 0.08
C VAL A 147 -1.65 6.88 -1.12
N THR A 148 -1.70 5.92 -2.04
CA THR A 148 -0.78 5.82 -3.19
C THR A 148 -1.50 6.03 -4.53
N ALA A 149 -2.27 5.05 -4.98
CA ALA A 149 -2.97 5.10 -6.26
C ALA A 149 -4.02 6.20 -6.30
N LEU A 150 -4.87 6.33 -5.28
CA LEU A 150 -5.97 7.29 -5.28
C LEU A 150 -5.49 8.74 -5.41
N PRO A 151 -4.49 9.21 -4.63
CA PRO A 151 -3.97 10.56 -4.82
C PRO A 151 -3.20 10.73 -6.13
N ALA A 152 -2.47 9.70 -6.61
CA ALA A 152 -1.80 9.77 -7.90
C ALA A 152 -2.81 9.97 -9.05
N LEU A 153 -3.91 9.20 -9.05
CA LEU A 153 -5.00 9.34 -10.01
C LEU A 153 -5.67 10.71 -9.92
N PHE A 154 -5.84 11.24 -8.71
CA PHE A 154 -6.37 12.59 -8.50
C PHE A 154 -5.45 13.65 -9.12
N LEU A 155 -4.14 13.58 -8.87
CA LEU A 155 -3.15 14.51 -9.43
C LEU A 155 -3.08 14.43 -10.97
N ILE A 156 -3.23 13.23 -11.55
CA ILE A 156 -3.29 13.05 -13.01
C ILE A 156 -4.57 13.67 -13.57
N ALA A 157 -5.72 13.44 -12.92
CA ALA A 157 -6.98 14.02 -13.36
C ALA A 157 -6.95 15.55 -13.31
N GLU A 158 -6.37 16.13 -12.26
CA GLU A 158 -6.12 17.57 -12.14
C GLU A 158 -5.28 18.10 -13.31
N HIS A 159 -4.15 17.46 -13.62
CA HIS A 159 -3.29 17.86 -14.73
C HIS A 159 -4.02 17.89 -16.08
N VAL A 160 -4.86 16.88 -16.35
CA VAL A 160 -5.69 16.82 -17.58
C VAL A 160 -6.76 17.91 -17.61
N ILE A 161 -7.37 18.24 -16.46
CA ILE A 161 -8.41 19.27 -16.37
C ILE A 161 -7.82 20.68 -16.60
N LEU A 162 -6.60 20.93 -16.10
CA LEU A 162 -5.94 22.23 -16.23
C LEU A 162 -5.41 22.49 -17.66
N LEU A 163 -4.94 21.46 -18.36
CA LEU A 163 -4.52 21.52 -19.76
C LEU A 163 -5.28 20.51 -20.63
N PRO A 164 -6.51 20.83 -21.06
CA PRO A 164 -7.30 19.91 -21.87
C PRO A 164 -6.68 19.76 -23.26
N SER A 165 -6.08 18.60 -23.54
CA SER A 165 -5.66 18.22 -24.90
C SER A 165 -5.86 16.72 -25.13
N TRP A 166 -6.19 16.33 -26.37
CA TRP A 166 -6.40 14.93 -26.72
C TRP A 166 -5.15 14.07 -26.54
N GLU A 167 -3.98 14.65 -26.78
CA GLU A 167 -2.70 13.98 -26.57
C GLU A 167 -2.44 13.73 -25.08
N LEU A 168 -2.69 14.73 -24.22
CA LEU A 168 -2.54 14.59 -22.78
C LEU A 168 -3.53 13.57 -22.20
N VAL A 169 -4.75 13.48 -22.71
CA VAL A 169 -5.71 12.45 -22.27
C VAL A 169 -5.18 11.05 -22.51
N ARG A 170 -4.56 10.79 -23.68
CA ARG A 170 -3.96 9.49 -23.97
C ARG A 170 -2.78 9.19 -23.05
N GLN A 171 -1.88 10.18 -22.87
CA GLN A 171 -0.75 10.05 -21.96
C GLN A 171 -1.21 9.84 -20.50
N ALA A 172 -2.31 10.48 -20.10
CA ALA A 172 -2.88 10.34 -18.76
C ALA A 172 -3.41 8.93 -18.50
N VAL A 173 -3.97 8.25 -19.50
CA VAL A 173 -4.36 6.83 -19.36
C VAL A 173 -3.15 5.95 -19.09
N ASP A 174 -2.05 6.19 -19.82
CA ASP A 174 -0.79 5.46 -19.61
C ASP A 174 -0.21 5.76 -18.22
N MET A 175 -0.17 7.03 -17.80
CA MET A 175 0.28 7.44 -16.46
C MET A 175 -0.61 6.87 -15.34
N ALA A 176 -1.93 6.85 -15.54
CA ALA A 176 -2.90 6.34 -14.57
C ALA A 176 -2.77 4.83 -14.40
N SER A 177 -2.64 4.10 -15.51
CA SER A 177 -2.44 2.64 -15.49
C SER A 177 -1.09 2.28 -14.86
N ALA A 178 0.00 2.98 -15.21
CA ALA A 178 1.31 2.80 -14.59
C ALA A 178 1.27 3.10 -13.08
N SER A 179 0.61 4.19 -12.67
CA SER A 179 0.45 4.56 -11.26
C SER A 179 -0.33 3.52 -10.47
N LEU A 180 -1.42 3.00 -11.03
CA LEU A 180 -2.23 1.96 -10.41
C LEU A 180 -1.45 0.65 -10.29
N LEU A 181 -0.81 0.20 -11.37
CA LEU A 181 -0.01 -1.02 -11.37
C LEU A 181 1.17 -0.93 -10.41
N PHE A 182 1.89 0.19 -10.39
CA PHE A 182 3.01 0.38 -9.46
C PHE A 182 2.54 0.38 -8.01
N SER A 183 1.41 1.06 -7.72
CA SER A 183 0.81 1.04 -6.40
C SER A 183 0.37 -0.36 -5.98
N LEU A 184 -0.19 -1.18 -6.89
CA LEU A 184 -0.56 -2.57 -6.61
C LEU A 184 0.65 -3.46 -6.31
N VAL A 185 1.69 -3.36 -7.15
CA VAL A 185 2.98 -4.07 -6.97
C VAL A 185 3.62 -3.72 -5.63
N LEU A 186 3.46 -2.49 -5.18
CA LEU A 186 3.96 -2.01 -3.90
C LEU A 186 3.08 -2.47 -2.72
N VAL A 187 1.77 -2.24 -2.79
CA VAL A 187 0.84 -2.38 -1.67
C VAL A 187 0.50 -3.84 -1.39
N VAL A 188 0.24 -4.66 -2.42
CA VAL A 188 -0.25 -6.03 -2.23
C VAL A 188 0.77 -6.91 -1.51
N PRO A 189 2.05 -6.99 -1.95
CA PRO A 189 3.04 -7.82 -1.26
C PRO A 189 3.33 -7.28 0.15
N THR A 190 3.34 -5.96 0.33
CA THR A 190 3.55 -5.32 1.63
C THR A 190 2.42 -5.65 2.62
N ALA A 191 1.16 -5.53 2.20
CA ALA A 191 0.00 -5.88 3.01
C ALA A 191 0.02 -7.36 3.44
N LEU A 192 0.34 -8.26 2.49
CA LEU A 192 0.46 -9.68 2.77
C LEU A 192 1.62 -10.00 3.72
N ALA A 193 2.76 -9.32 3.57
CA ALA A 193 3.90 -9.48 4.48
C ALA A 193 3.56 -9.03 5.91
N VAL A 194 2.87 -7.90 6.07
CA VAL A 194 2.39 -7.43 7.37
C VAL A 194 1.43 -8.44 8.01
N LEU A 195 0.46 -8.95 7.26
CA LEU A 195 -0.47 -9.97 7.77
C LEU A 195 0.24 -11.29 8.09
N ALA A 196 1.23 -11.70 7.29
CA ALA A 196 2.02 -12.89 7.55
C ALA A 196 2.76 -12.77 8.88
N CYS A 197 3.47 -11.66 9.11
CA CYS A 197 4.11 -11.37 10.39
C CYS A 197 3.10 -11.31 11.54
N SER A 198 1.95 -10.65 11.36
CA SER A 198 0.88 -10.59 12.37
C SER A 198 0.31 -11.98 12.69
N SER A 199 0.26 -12.91 11.73
CA SER A 199 -0.27 -14.26 11.94
C SER A 199 0.71 -15.20 12.65
N LEU A 200 2.01 -14.97 12.47
CA LEU A 200 3.08 -15.82 13.01
C LEU A 200 3.51 -15.40 14.40
N LEU A 201 3.50 -14.10 14.68
CA LEU A 201 4.11 -13.54 15.89
C LEU A 201 3.05 -13.32 16.97
N PRO A 202 3.43 -13.48 18.25
CA PRO A 202 2.47 -13.46 19.35
C PRO A 202 1.91 -12.06 19.64
N GLY A 203 2.55 -10.98 19.16
CA GLY A 203 2.13 -9.61 19.44
C GLY A 203 2.53 -8.59 18.38
N GLN A 204 1.81 -7.47 18.38
CA GLN A 204 1.94 -6.39 17.41
C GLN A 204 3.36 -5.81 17.34
N ASN A 205 4.00 -5.55 18.49
CA ASN A 205 5.34 -4.98 18.52
C ASN A 205 6.37 -5.93 17.90
N TYR A 206 6.26 -7.23 18.19
CA TYR A 206 7.13 -8.24 17.58
C TYR A 206 6.92 -8.31 16.07
N ALA A 207 5.66 -8.31 15.61
CA ALA A 207 5.35 -8.27 14.18
C ALA A 207 5.95 -7.07 13.46
N ALA A 208 5.85 -5.88 14.06
CA ALA A 208 6.41 -4.66 13.51
C ALA A 208 7.95 -4.71 13.43
N ILE A 209 8.62 -5.07 14.54
CA ILE A 209 10.08 -5.13 14.62
C ILE A 209 10.63 -6.17 13.65
N THR A 210 10.02 -7.35 13.57
CA THR A 210 10.47 -8.40 12.65
C THR A 210 10.41 -7.95 11.20
N LEU A 211 9.35 -7.27 10.77
CA LEU A 211 9.25 -6.81 9.38
C LEU A 211 10.32 -5.76 9.04
N PHE A 212 10.57 -4.81 9.95
CA PHE A 212 11.69 -3.86 9.79
C PHE A 212 13.04 -4.57 9.67
N MET A 213 13.31 -5.51 10.58
CA MET A 213 14.57 -6.27 10.58
C MET A 213 14.72 -7.12 9.33
N LEU A 214 13.64 -7.72 8.81
CA LEU A 214 13.65 -8.48 7.57
C LEU A 214 14.01 -7.61 6.36
N ILE A 215 13.44 -6.40 6.27
CA ILE A 215 13.75 -5.48 5.16
C ILE A 215 15.21 -5.02 5.22
N ILE A 216 15.70 -4.67 6.41
CA ILE A 216 17.08 -4.25 6.63
C ILE A 216 18.04 -5.41 6.30
N ALA A 217 17.79 -6.60 6.85
CA ALA A 217 18.60 -7.79 6.59
C ALA A 217 18.65 -8.13 5.09
N ASN A 218 17.48 -8.14 4.44
CA ASN A 218 17.38 -8.42 3.00
C ASN A 218 18.17 -7.40 2.15
N SER A 219 18.05 -6.11 2.47
CA SER A 219 18.75 -5.04 1.74
C SER A 219 20.26 -5.13 1.95
N SER A 220 20.71 -5.38 3.18
CA SER A 220 22.12 -5.57 3.51
C SER A 220 22.71 -6.80 2.82
N MET A 221 21.99 -7.94 2.83
CA MET A 221 22.41 -9.17 2.15
C MET A 221 22.56 -8.98 0.64
N ALA A 222 21.59 -8.31 0.00
CA ALA A 222 21.69 -7.99 -1.42
C ALA A 222 22.89 -7.09 -1.74
N GLY A 223 23.18 -6.11 -0.87
CA GLY A 223 24.37 -5.26 -0.96
C GLY A 223 25.68 -6.06 -0.86
N LEU A 224 25.80 -6.92 0.15
CA LEU A 224 26.97 -7.77 0.35
C LEU A 224 27.19 -8.74 -0.82
N LEU A 225 26.12 -9.37 -1.31
CA LEU A 225 26.19 -10.30 -2.44
C LEU A 225 26.62 -9.60 -3.73
N SER A 226 26.09 -8.40 -3.97
CA SER A 226 26.48 -7.58 -5.12
C SER A 226 27.96 -7.20 -5.08
N GLN A 227 28.48 -6.83 -3.91
CA GLN A 227 29.88 -6.49 -3.73
C GLN A 227 30.79 -7.71 -3.87
N SER A 228 30.42 -8.85 -3.25
CA SER A 228 31.19 -10.09 -3.28
C SER A 228 31.31 -10.66 -4.70
N LEU A 229 30.20 -10.70 -5.44
CA LEU A 229 30.17 -11.23 -6.81
C LEU A 229 30.54 -10.18 -7.88
N ARG A 230 30.86 -8.94 -7.47
CA ARG A 230 31.16 -7.79 -8.35
C ARG A 230 30.11 -7.56 -9.44
N ALA A 231 28.86 -7.88 -9.15
CA ALA A 231 27.75 -7.78 -10.08
C ALA A 231 26.61 -6.97 -9.45
N ARG A 232 26.28 -5.82 -10.05
CA ARG A 232 25.23 -4.90 -9.56
C ARG A 232 23.82 -5.47 -9.70
N SER A 233 23.61 -6.44 -10.59
CA SER A 233 22.32 -7.11 -10.78
C SER A 233 21.78 -7.77 -9.50
N TYR A 234 22.67 -8.25 -8.62
CA TYR A 234 22.28 -8.85 -7.34
C TYR A 234 21.65 -7.84 -6.35
N LEU A 235 21.79 -6.53 -6.57
CA LEU A 235 21.05 -5.52 -5.80
C LEU A 235 19.54 -5.67 -6.00
N GLY A 236 19.10 -6.24 -7.12
CA GLY A 236 17.70 -6.54 -7.39
C GLY A 236 17.08 -7.59 -6.47
N LEU A 237 17.87 -8.31 -5.66
CA LEU A 237 17.36 -9.15 -4.55
C LEU A 237 16.88 -8.31 -3.36
N SER A 238 17.28 -7.05 -3.28
CA SER A 238 16.75 -6.14 -2.28
C SER A 238 15.29 -5.83 -2.59
N TYR A 239 14.35 -6.21 -1.72
CA TYR A 239 12.92 -6.01 -1.91
C TYR A 239 12.57 -4.54 -2.21
N PRO A 240 13.05 -3.53 -1.45
CA PRO A 240 12.83 -2.13 -1.80
C PRO A 240 13.34 -1.75 -3.20
N LEU A 241 14.52 -2.26 -3.59
CA LEU A 241 15.10 -1.97 -4.90
C LEU A 241 14.37 -2.70 -6.04
N ALA A 242 13.86 -3.90 -5.79
CA ALA A 242 13.06 -4.67 -6.73
C ALA A 242 11.74 -3.94 -7.05
N VAL A 243 11.06 -3.43 -6.02
CA VAL A 243 9.86 -2.60 -6.18
C VAL A 243 10.17 -1.36 -6.99
N MET A 244 11.22 -0.62 -6.61
CA MET A 244 11.61 0.61 -7.31
C MET A 244 11.97 0.33 -8.78
N ARG A 245 12.66 -0.78 -9.08
CA ARG A 245 13.02 -1.16 -10.45
C ARG A 245 11.79 -1.45 -11.31
N LEU A 246 10.78 -2.13 -10.77
CA LEU A 246 9.52 -2.33 -11.49
C LEU A 246 8.76 -1.02 -11.71
N GLY A 247 8.76 -0.13 -10.73
CA GLY A 247 8.18 1.21 -10.93
C GLY A 247 8.87 1.95 -12.06
N GLN A 248 10.21 1.92 -12.12
CA GLN A 248 10.95 2.53 -13.23
C GLN A 248 10.56 1.92 -14.59
N ASP A 249 10.42 0.61 -14.67
CA ASP A 249 10.01 -0.08 -15.89
C ASP A 249 8.58 0.32 -16.33
N LEU A 250 7.61 0.33 -15.40
CA LEU A 250 6.22 0.71 -15.65
C LEU A 250 6.07 2.15 -16.17
N PHE A 251 6.92 3.06 -15.69
CA PHE A 251 6.91 4.46 -16.11
C PHE A 251 7.87 4.78 -17.27
N GLY A 252 8.55 3.77 -17.83
CA GLY A 252 9.52 3.96 -18.92
C GLY A 252 10.77 4.76 -18.51
N ILE A 253 11.09 4.79 -17.22
CA ILE A 253 12.21 5.53 -16.63
C ILE A 253 13.46 4.67 -16.70
N ARG A 254 14.57 5.26 -17.14
CA ARG A 254 15.87 4.57 -17.18
C ARG A 254 16.33 4.22 -15.76
N PRO A 255 16.76 2.98 -15.49
CA PRO A 255 17.18 2.58 -14.17
C PRO A 255 18.46 3.31 -13.75
N ALA A 256 18.45 3.90 -12.55
CA ALA A 256 19.58 4.68 -12.04
C ALA A 256 20.67 3.82 -11.35
N ILE A 257 20.31 2.67 -10.79
CA ILE A 257 21.19 1.90 -9.88
C ILE A 257 21.77 0.66 -10.55
N PHE A 258 20.92 -0.16 -11.16
CA PHE A 258 21.30 -1.41 -11.81
C PHE A 258 20.36 -1.69 -12.98
N ASP A 259 20.91 -2.29 -14.04
CA ASP A 259 20.12 -2.77 -15.15
C ASP A 259 19.78 -4.25 -14.95
N MET A 260 18.48 -4.55 -14.99
CA MET A 260 17.93 -5.88 -14.83
C MET A 260 16.56 -5.91 -15.51
N ALA A 261 16.27 -7.03 -16.19
CA ALA A 261 15.00 -7.24 -16.85
C ALA A 261 13.85 -7.36 -15.83
N TRP A 262 12.67 -6.84 -16.18
CA TRP A 262 11.51 -6.69 -15.30
C TRP A 262 10.98 -8.01 -14.70
N HIS A 263 11.19 -9.15 -15.37
CA HIS A 263 10.69 -10.45 -14.91
C HIS A 263 11.36 -10.95 -13.63
N TRP A 264 12.62 -10.58 -13.38
CA TRP A 264 13.33 -10.94 -12.14
C TRP A 264 12.78 -10.25 -10.89
N PRO A 265 12.68 -8.91 -10.80
CA PRO A 265 12.08 -8.26 -9.64
C PRO A 265 10.59 -8.61 -9.51
N PHE A 266 9.86 -8.79 -10.63
CA PHE A 266 8.47 -9.25 -10.59
C PHE A 266 8.33 -10.64 -9.97
N SER A 267 9.13 -11.61 -10.40
CA SER A 267 9.08 -12.96 -9.86
C SER A 267 9.43 -13.02 -8.38
N LEU A 268 10.42 -12.22 -7.93
CA LEU A 268 10.75 -12.09 -6.51
C LEU A 268 9.54 -11.60 -5.69
N LEU A 269 8.93 -10.48 -6.10
CA LEU A 269 7.79 -9.90 -5.37
C LEU A 269 6.56 -10.80 -5.40
N ALA A 270 6.27 -11.41 -6.54
CA ALA A 270 5.17 -12.36 -6.68
C ALA A 270 5.39 -13.60 -5.80
N ALA A 271 6.62 -14.14 -5.75
CA ALA A 271 6.97 -15.26 -4.88
C ALA A 271 6.84 -14.88 -3.40
N THR A 272 7.34 -13.71 -2.99
CA THR A 272 7.19 -13.22 -1.61
C THR A 272 5.72 -13.06 -1.24
N ALA A 273 4.93 -12.39 -2.07
CA ALA A 273 3.49 -12.21 -1.86
C ALA A 273 2.77 -13.57 -1.73
N PHE A 274 3.08 -14.51 -2.62
CA PHE A 274 2.48 -15.84 -2.62
C PHE A 274 2.84 -16.63 -1.36
N ILE A 275 4.12 -16.61 -0.93
CA ILE A 275 4.56 -17.25 0.31
C ILE A 275 3.83 -16.63 1.52
N CYS A 276 3.77 -15.30 1.60
CA CYS A 276 3.06 -14.60 2.66
C CYS A 276 1.56 -14.97 2.69
N LEU A 277 0.91 -15.02 1.53
CA LEU A 277 -0.49 -15.45 1.42
C LEU A 277 -0.68 -16.89 1.92
N LEU A 278 0.19 -17.82 1.52
CA LEU A 278 0.14 -19.21 1.97
C LEU A 278 0.31 -19.35 3.49
N ILE A 279 1.22 -18.56 4.08
CA ILE A 279 1.45 -18.52 5.53
C ILE A 279 0.17 -18.11 6.24
N VAL A 280 -0.42 -16.97 5.85
CA VAL A 280 -1.62 -16.45 6.50
C VAL A 280 -2.81 -17.40 6.28
N ALA A 281 -3.02 -17.87 5.06
CA ALA A 281 -4.11 -18.79 4.73
C ALA A 281 -4.04 -20.08 5.56
N ARG A 282 -2.85 -20.67 5.70
CA ARG A 282 -2.65 -21.87 6.53
C ARG A 282 -2.92 -21.59 8.00
N ARG A 283 -2.49 -20.44 8.52
CA ARG A 283 -2.67 -20.07 9.93
C ARG A 283 -4.13 -19.82 10.26
N VAL A 284 -4.83 -19.03 9.45
CA VAL A 284 -6.25 -18.71 9.64
C VAL A 284 -7.13 -19.93 9.45
N ARG A 285 -6.88 -20.76 8.43
CA ARG A 285 -7.67 -21.98 8.19
C ARG A 285 -7.59 -22.98 9.35
N ARG A 286 -6.45 -23.05 10.05
CA ARG A 286 -6.32 -23.90 11.25
C ARG A 286 -7.12 -23.40 12.46
N ALA A 287 -7.50 -22.12 12.46
CA ALA A 287 -8.30 -21.53 13.53
C ALA A 287 -9.80 -21.73 13.34
N GLU A 288 -10.23 -22.03 12.11
CA GLU A 288 -11.59 -22.44 11.83
C GLU A 288 -11.76 -23.87 12.35
N ILE A 289 -12.44 -24.02 13.50
CA ILE A 289 -12.79 -25.33 14.03
C ILE A 289 -13.78 -25.96 13.04
N PRO A 290 -13.52 -27.18 12.54
CA PRO A 290 -14.50 -27.87 11.73
C PRO A 290 -15.75 -28.10 12.57
N ALA A 291 -16.86 -27.50 12.15
CA ALA A 291 -18.19 -27.70 12.71
C ALA A 291 -18.63 -29.17 12.64
#